data_AF-A0AAW2PWM0-F1
#
_entry.id   AF-A0AAW2PWM0-F1
#
_cell.length_a   1.000
_cell.length_b   1.000
_cell.length_c   1.000
_cell.angle_alpha   90.00
_cell.angle_beta   90.00
_cell.angle_gamma   90.00
#
_symmetry.space_group_name_H-M   'P 1'
#
loop_
_entity.id
_entity.type
_entity.pdbx_description
1 polymer ?
#
loop_
_entity_poly.entity_id
_entity_poly.type
_entity_poly.pdbx_seq_one_letter_code
_entity_poly.pdbx_strand_id
1 'polypeptide(L)'
;MVEKLIERSIHEAENPIEITLREAFCVLEPKLRPPFPLTIPTQEGYSNLNKAILYGILCEPHLAKVHVKHLHGIITDGQLIWVTHEMVDVSAVGYDGLLVALLRQIVGGDFGEENLWLCFEMVNLFSSKWVCLLEEVPLVLSGALYVFLRLLADHCRVMNIPKIESLRQMEIAFCVRLLREKFSLCLRIGRDLVRLLQDLVHVPEFRSIWKDLLYNPSAFKVDGFVDISQIYGTRTSRWYFLLRITPEMESQLRFLLTCVKFGSQKRYQVWFARKFLAVPERTSVVIDIVRFICCAHHPSNEIINSDIIPRWAVIGWLLKYNMKHYVEANLKLALFYDWIFFDEKVDNIMNIEPAVLLMVHSIPRYIDITHSLLEFLFILLDNYDVERKEIVSRGISTALHTLIRKGVVQSLDVITSCDMLSPIFKERLGKLLSDWQFQHRKEFQTTNIPRDGIQSFSSSLESQTSA
;
A
#
# COMPACT_ATOMS: atom_id res chain seq x y z
N MET A 1 35.89 25.84 -2.11
CA MET A 1 35.56 24.57 -2.78
C MET A 1 34.11 24.31 -2.47
N VAL A 2 33.26 24.24 -3.49
CA VAL A 2 31.81 24.09 -3.31
C VAL A 2 31.54 22.68 -2.76
N GLU A 3 30.89 22.55 -1.60
CA GLU A 3 30.52 21.25 -1.01
C GLU A 3 29.62 20.47 -1.98
N LYS A 4 29.71 19.13 -1.98
CA LYS A 4 28.89 18.26 -2.83
C LYS A 4 27.56 17.96 -2.14
N LEU A 5 26.47 18.01 -2.90
CA LEU A 5 25.10 17.85 -2.36
C LEU A 5 24.77 16.40 -2.02
N ILE A 6 25.46 15.46 -2.67
CA ILE A 6 25.26 14.03 -2.55
C ILE A 6 26.60 13.41 -2.12
N GLU A 7 26.59 12.63 -1.04
CA GLU A 7 27.72 11.77 -0.72
C GLU A 7 27.89 10.74 -1.85
N ARG A 8 29.01 10.83 -2.55
CA ARG A 8 29.34 9.96 -3.68
C ARG A 8 30.51 9.05 -3.34
N SER A 9 30.37 7.78 -3.67
CA SER A 9 31.52 6.89 -3.70
C SER A 9 32.45 7.22 -4.88
N ILE A 10 33.72 6.83 -4.80
CA ILE A 10 34.75 7.08 -5.84
C ILE A 10 34.40 6.53 -7.24
N HIS A 11 33.42 5.64 -7.34
CA HIS A 11 33.00 4.99 -8.59
C HIS A 11 31.62 5.43 -9.09
N GLU A 12 30.95 6.31 -8.36
CA GLU A 12 29.59 6.75 -8.67
C GLU A 12 29.63 7.90 -9.67
N ALA A 13 28.92 7.74 -10.80
CA ALA A 13 28.83 8.79 -11.81
C ALA A 13 28.22 10.07 -11.21
N GLU A 14 28.52 11.23 -11.81
CA GLU A 14 27.94 12.48 -11.35
C GLU A 14 26.42 12.43 -11.52
N ASN A 15 25.67 12.77 -10.47
CA ASN A 15 24.22 12.83 -10.57
C ASN A 15 23.85 14.02 -11.49
N PRO A 16 23.14 13.82 -12.61
CA PRO A 16 22.82 14.89 -13.54
C PRO A 16 22.04 16.04 -12.89
N ILE A 17 21.21 15.74 -11.89
CA ILE A 17 20.45 16.73 -11.12
C ILE A 17 21.40 17.56 -10.25
N GLU A 18 22.31 16.91 -9.51
CA GLU A 18 23.34 17.60 -8.71
C GLU A 18 24.21 18.51 -9.59
N ILE A 19 24.63 18.03 -10.77
CA ILE A 19 25.39 18.82 -11.74
C ILE A 19 24.60 20.07 -12.14
N THR A 20 23.34 19.89 -12.54
CA THR A 20 22.49 21.00 -12.99
C THR A 20 22.29 22.03 -11.87
N LEU A 21 22.17 21.58 -10.61
CA LEU A 21 22.05 22.46 -9.45
C LEU A 21 23.36 23.21 -9.16
N ARG A 22 24.49 22.51 -9.21
CA ARG A 22 25.83 23.07 -8.96
C ARG A 22 26.24 24.08 -10.03
N GLU A 23 25.96 23.77 -11.29
CA GLU A 23 26.22 24.66 -12.43
C GLU A 23 25.38 25.94 -12.32
N ALA A 24 24.10 25.80 -12.00
CA ALA A 24 23.23 26.94 -11.75
C ALA A 24 23.76 27.83 -10.61
N PHE A 25 24.23 27.23 -9.51
CA PHE A 25 24.85 27.97 -8.40
C PHE A 25 26.10 28.72 -8.82
N CYS A 26 27.06 28.05 -9.47
CA CYS A 26 28.31 28.69 -9.89
C CYS A 26 28.05 29.88 -10.83
N VAL A 27 27.03 29.81 -11.68
CA VAL A 27 26.66 30.88 -12.61
C VAL A 27 26.00 32.07 -11.91
N LEU A 28 25.23 31.82 -10.85
CA LEU A 28 24.39 32.82 -10.20
C LEU A 28 24.90 33.29 -8.83
N GLU A 29 25.92 32.64 -8.26
CA GLU A 29 26.53 32.97 -6.95
C GLU A 29 26.77 34.47 -6.74
N PRO A 30 27.30 35.25 -7.72
CA PRO A 30 27.53 36.68 -7.52
C PRO A 30 26.23 37.49 -7.35
N LYS A 31 25.13 37.01 -7.94
CA LYS A 31 23.80 37.65 -7.87
C LYS A 31 23.05 37.28 -6.60
N LEU A 32 23.50 36.25 -5.88
CA LEU A 32 22.97 35.84 -4.58
C LEU A 32 23.53 36.69 -3.42
N ARG A 33 24.43 37.65 -3.70
CA ARG A 33 25.05 38.55 -2.70
C ARG A 33 24.53 39.99 -2.83
N PRO A 34 24.39 40.75 -1.73
CA PRO A 34 23.97 42.16 -1.82
C PRO A 34 25.00 43.03 -2.56
N PRO A 35 24.58 44.10 -3.28
CA PRO A 35 23.21 44.57 -3.46
C PRO A 35 22.46 43.80 -4.55
N PHE A 36 21.17 43.57 -4.33
CA PHE A 36 20.37 42.66 -5.15
C PHE A 36 19.81 43.34 -6.41
N PRO A 37 19.81 42.66 -7.56
CA PRO A 37 19.23 43.19 -8.79
C PRO A 37 17.69 43.22 -8.74
N LEU A 38 17.10 44.35 -9.13
CA LEU A 38 15.64 44.58 -9.16
C LEU A 38 14.96 44.09 -10.47
N THR A 39 15.72 43.52 -11.40
CA THR A 39 15.23 43.06 -12.69
C THR A 39 14.51 41.71 -12.58
N ILE A 40 13.27 41.65 -13.08
CA ILE A 40 12.44 40.44 -13.13
C ILE A 40 13.05 39.44 -14.14
N PRO A 41 13.47 38.23 -13.71
CA PRO A 41 14.03 37.22 -14.61
C PRO A 41 13.03 36.68 -15.64
N THR A 42 13.52 36.19 -16.78
CA THR A 42 12.75 35.33 -17.69
C THR A 42 12.45 33.98 -17.03
N GLN A 43 11.48 33.21 -17.56
CA GLN A 43 11.07 31.92 -16.98
C GLN A 43 12.23 30.91 -16.84
N GLU A 44 13.13 30.86 -17.83
CA GLU A 44 14.37 30.07 -17.76
C GLU A 44 15.37 30.63 -16.73
N GLY A 45 15.40 31.95 -16.55
CA GLY A 45 16.19 32.61 -15.51
C GLY A 45 15.70 32.31 -14.09
N TYR A 46 14.38 32.21 -13.89
CA TYR A 46 13.77 31.78 -12.62
C TYR A 46 14.13 30.33 -12.26
N SER A 47 14.11 29.41 -13.23
CA SER A 47 14.44 28.00 -12.99
C SER A 47 15.90 27.84 -12.53
N ASN A 48 16.85 28.50 -13.22
CA ASN A 48 18.26 28.44 -12.84
C ASN A 48 18.52 29.16 -11.51
N LEU A 49 17.79 30.23 -11.21
CA LEU A 49 17.89 30.93 -9.94
C LEU A 49 17.41 30.07 -8.75
N ASN A 50 16.29 29.35 -8.90
CA ASN A 50 15.82 28.42 -7.86
C ASN A 50 16.82 27.27 -7.63
N LYS A 51 17.39 26.72 -8.71
CA LYS A 51 18.42 25.67 -8.64
C LYS A 51 19.70 26.14 -7.94
N ALA A 52 20.13 27.37 -8.25
CA ALA A 52 21.29 28.00 -7.62
C ALA A 52 21.06 28.20 -6.12
N ILE A 53 19.92 28.79 -5.73
CA ILE A 53 19.62 29.06 -4.33
C ILE A 53 19.44 27.75 -3.54
N LEU A 54 18.76 26.75 -4.13
CA LEU A 54 18.66 25.38 -3.59
C LEU A 54 20.03 24.76 -3.29
N TYR A 55 20.97 24.90 -4.21
CA TYR A 55 22.33 24.41 -4.00
C TYR A 55 23.09 25.22 -2.93
N GLY A 56 22.97 26.56 -2.93
CA GLY A 56 23.64 27.44 -1.95
C GLY A 56 23.16 27.24 -0.51
N ILE A 57 21.87 26.97 -0.30
CA ILE A 57 21.29 26.64 1.02
C ILE A 57 21.90 25.36 1.58
N LEU A 58 22.04 24.35 0.74
CA LEU A 58 22.48 23.03 1.13
C LEU A 58 24.00 22.96 1.32
N CYS A 59 24.78 23.84 0.69
CA CYS A 59 26.25 23.84 0.74
C CYS A 59 26.88 24.96 1.57
N GLU A 60 26.13 26.01 1.96
CA GLU A 60 26.65 27.12 2.77
C GLU A 60 25.77 27.39 4.01
N PRO A 61 25.68 26.45 4.97
CA PRO A 61 24.75 26.53 6.10
C PRO A 61 24.95 27.77 7.00
N HIS A 62 26.16 28.34 7.04
CA HIS A 62 26.48 29.57 7.76
C HIS A 62 25.93 30.85 7.08
N LEU A 63 25.71 30.81 5.77
CA LEU A 63 25.06 31.85 4.98
C LEU A 63 23.60 31.52 4.68
N ALA A 64 23.08 30.41 5.22
CA ALA A 64 21.70 29.99 5.02
C ALA A 64 20.72 31.15 5.26
N LYS A 65 20.88 31.98 6.31
CA LYS A 65 19.99 33.14 6.53
C LYS A 65 19.99 34.20 5.40
N VAL A 66 21.07 34.32 4.63
CA VAL A 66 21.20 35.26 3.49
C VAL A 66 20.61 34.66 2.23
N HIS A 67 20.94 33.40 1.92
CA HIS A 67 20.31 32.63 0.84
C HIS A 67 18.80 32.49 1.08
N VAL A 68 18.42 32.23 2.33
CA VAL A 68 17.03 32.19 2.81
C VAL A 68 16.33 33.49 2.56
N LYS A 69 16.96 34.65 2.78
CA LYS A 69 16.38 35.95 2.43
C LYS A 69 16.25 36.15 0.91
N HIS A 70 17.15 35.58 0.12
CA HIS A 70 17.10 35.62 -1.34
C HIS A 70 15.94 34.76 -1.89
N LEU A 71 15.72 33.57 -1.32
CA LEU A 71 14.53 32.80 -1.62
C LEU A 71 13.30 33.47 -0.97
N HIS A 72 13.31 33.99 0.25
CA HIS A 72 12.16 34.71 0.84
C HIS A 72 11.71 35.94 0.00
N GLY A 73 12.63 36.55 -0.76
CA GLY A 73 12.32 37.58 -1.76
C GLY A 73 11.93 37.05 -3.15
N ILE A 74 12.12 35.75 -3.42
CA ILE A 74 11.82 35.08 -4.69
C ILE A 74 10.86 33.88 -4.51
N ILE A 75 11.22 32.78 -3.83
CA ILE A 75 10.33 31.65 -3.46
C ILE A 75 10.75 30.98 -2.12
N THR A 76 10.78 31.66 -0.98
CA THR A 76 10.85 31.14 0.41
C THR A 76 11.58 29.80 0.71
N ASP A 77 12.67 29.84 1.51
CA ASP A 77 13.64 28.76 1.77
C ASP A 77 13.44 27.94 3.06
N GLY A 78 13.65 26.62 2.99
CA GLY A 78 13.93 25.80 4.17
C GLY A 78 14.09 24.26 4.07
N GLN A 79 13.86 23.52 2.98
CA GLN A 79 13.40 23.86 1.63
C GLN A 79 12.45 22.82 1.02
N LEU A 80 12.24 21.65 1.63
CA LEU A 80 11.19 20.73 1.16
C LEU A 80 10.08 20.52 2.17
N ILE A 81 10.33 20.05 3.40
CA ILE A 81 9.25 19.94 4.40
C ILE A 81 8.67 21.31 4.70
N TRP A 82 9.52 22.29 4.99
CA TRP A 82 9.09 23.66 5.23
C TRP A 82 8.39 24.27 3.99
N VAL A 83 8.93 24.07 2.78
CA VAL A 83 8.24 24.50 1.55
C VAL A 83 6.93 23.74 1.35
N THR A 84 6.82 22.48 1.76
CA THR A 84 5.57 21.72 1.72
C THR A 84 4.55 22.36 2.66
N HIS A 85 4.95 22.79 3.85
CA HIS A 85 4.08 23.55 4.76
C HIS A 85 3.58 24.84 4.08
N GLU A 86 4.46 25.63 3.49
CA GLU A 86 4.09 26.86 2.79
C GLU A 86 3.23 26.61 1.54
N MET A 87 3.56 25.56 0.76
CA MET A 87 2.80 25.14 -0.41
C MET A 87 1.37 24.75 -0.03
N VAL A 88 1.18 24.12 1.13
CA VAL A 88 -0.16 23.85 1.66
C VAL A 88 -0.86 25.15 2.05
N ASP A 89 -0.16 26.08 2.73
CA ASP A 89 -0.74 27.36 3.15
C ASP A 89 -1.21 28.23 1.98
N VAL A 90 -0.48 28.20 0.86
CA VAL A 90 -0.86 28.94 -0.35
C VAL A 90 -1.65 28.09 -1.35
N SER A 91 -1.98 26.84 -1.00
CA SER A 91 -2.66 25.89 -1.88
C SER A 91 -2.00 25.75 -3.26
N ALA A 92 -0.66 25.61 -3.27
CA ALA A 92 0.15 25.54 -4.48
C ALA A 92 -0.21 24.35 -5.38
N VAL A 93 -0.27 24.55 -6.69
CA VAL A 93 -0.60 23.45 -7.62
C VAL A 93 0.36 22.26 -7.44
N GLY A 94 -0.19 21.08 -7.19
CA GLY A 94 0.55 19.82 -7.09
C GLY A 94 1.19 19.50 -5.74
N TYR A 95 0.89 20.25 -4.67
CA TYR A 95 1.39 19.94 -3.33
C TYR A 95 0.91 18.57 -2.80
N ASP A 96 -0.25 18.10 -3.26
CA ASP A 96 -0.80 16.77 -2.97
C ASP A 96 0.11 15.64 -3.47
N GLY A 97 0.64 15.79 -4.69
CA GLY A 97 1.61 14.86 -5.26
C GLY A 97 2.92 14.83 -4.47
N LEU A 98 3.38 15.97 -3.97
CA LEU A 98 4.56 16.07 -3.11
C LEU A 98 4.33 15.38 -1.76
N LEU A 99 3.17 15.60 -1.12
CA LEU A 99 2.80 14.91 0.12
C LEU A 99 2.79 13.39 -0.05
N VAL A 100 2.23 12.90 -1.15
CA VAL A 100 2.25 11.47 -1.51
C VAL A 100 3.68 10.98 -1.72
N ALA A 101 4.53 11.73 -2.41
CA ALA A 101 5.91 11.36 -2.67
C ALA A 101 6.72 11.27 -1.37
N LEU A 102 6.51 12.19 -0.42
CA LEU A 102 7.14 12.19 0.90
C LEU A 102 6.66 11.02 1.76
N LEU A 103 5.36 10.75 1.81
CA LEU A 103 4.79 9.57 2.47
C LEU A 103 5.44 8.27 1.97
N ARG A 104 5.68 8.17 0.66
CA ARG A 104 6.32 7.02 0.03
C ARG A 104 7.81 6.86 0.34
N GLN A 105 8.48 7.86 0.90
CA GLN A 105 9.87 7.70 1.34
C GLN A 105 9.97 7.00 2.70
N ILE A 106 8.88 6.98 3.48
CA ILE A 106 8.89 6.39 4.81
C ILE A 106 8.89 4.85 4.70
N VAL A 107 9.93 4.23 5.25
CA VAL A 107 10.13 2.78 5.24
C VAL A 107 9.54 2.15 6.51
N GLY A 108 8.72 1.11 6.35
CA GLY A 108 8.21 0.31 7.47
C GLY A 108 9.32 -0.50 8.14
N GLY A 109 9.27 -0.63 9.47
CA GLY A 109 10.28 -1.33 10.26
C GLY A 109 11.67 -0.66 10.26
N ASP A 110 11.80 0.58 9.77
CA ASP A 110 13.05 1.32 9.81
C ASP A 110 13.06 2.35 10.95
N PHE A 111 13.88 2.10 11.97
CA PHE A 111 14.00 2.96 13.17
C PHE A 111 15.22 3.89 13.11
N GLY A 112 15.83 4.07 11.94
CA GLY A 112 16.88 5.06 11.74
C GLY A 112 16.40 6.49 12.00
N GLU A 113 17.29 7.37 12.45
CA GLU A 113 16.93 8.74 12.83
C GLU A 113 16.26 9.53 11.70
N GLU A 114 16.72 9.36 10.45
CA GLU A 114 16.15 10.02 9.26
C GLU A 114 14.72 9.59 8.98
N ASN A 115 14.44 8.28 9.07
CA ASN A 115 13.10 7.74 8.81
C ASN A 115 12.11 8.18 9.91
N LEU A 116 12.54 8.12 11.17
CA LEU A 116 11.73 8.59 12.31
C LEU A 116 11.48 10.10 12.26
N TRP A 117 12.49 10.88 11.85
CA TRP A 117 12.35 12.31 11.63
C TRP A 117 11.30 12.59 10.54
N LEU A 118 11.34 11.88 9.41
CA LEU A 118 10.35 12.08 8.36
C LEU A 118 8.93 11.69 8.82
N CYS A 119 8.78 10.61 9.59
CA CYS A 119 7.49 10.28 10.23
C CYS A 119 6.96 11.43 11.08
N PHE A 120 7.84 12.02 11.91
CA PHE A 120 7.53 13.15 12.78
C PHE A 120 7.08 14.38 11.99
N GLU A 121 7.85 14.79 10.98
CA GLU A 121 7.52 15.96 10.18
C GLU A 121 6.19 15.77 9.42
N MET A 122 5.98 14.59 8.82
CA MET A 122 4.76 14.33 8.08
C MET A 122 3.53 14.29 8.99
N VAL A 123 3.58 13.62 10.15
CA VAL A 123 2.42 13.59 11.06
C VAL A 123 2.11 14.98 11.62
N ASN A 124 3.15 15.78 11.90
CA ASN A 124 3.00 17.16 12.35
C ASN A 124 2.38 18.04 11.24
N LEU A 125 2.81 17.89 9.99
CA LEU A 125 2.23 18.59 8.83
C LEU A 125 0.74 18.25 8.68
N PHE A 126 0.39 16.97 8.62
CA PHE A 126 -1.01 16.56 8.47
C PHE A 126 -1.90 17.00 9.64
N SER A 127 -1.35 17.02 10.85
CA SER A 127 -2.07 17.47 12.04
C SER A 127 -2.26 18.99 12.09
N SER A 128 -1.21 19.74 11.76
CA SER A 128 -1.23 21.22 11.79
C SER A 128 -2.02 21.83 10.64
N LYS A 129 -1.99 21.22 9.45
CA LYS A 129 -2.71 21.69 8.25
C LYS A 129 -4.06 20.99 8.03
N TRP A 130 -4.60 20.36 9.08
CA TRP A 130 -5.79 19.52 9.02
C TRP A 130 -6.96 20.10 8.22
N VAL A 131 -7.37 21.34 8.52
CA VAL A 131 -8.56 21.97 7.93
C VAL A 131 -8.38 22.13 6.42
N CYS A 132 -7.28 22.75 6.00
CA CYS A 132 -6.93 22.93 4.59
C CYS A 132 -6.88 21.58 3.84
N LEU A 133 -6.19 20.59 4.39
CA LEU A 133 -6.04 19.28 3.74
C LEU A 133 -7.37 18.52 3.63
N LEU A 134 -8.28 18.72 4.58
CA LEU A 134 -9.59 18.08 4.57
C LEU A 134 -10.51 18.68 3.51
N GLU A 135 -10.43 20.00 3.29
CA GLU A 135 -11.24 20.72 2.32
C GLU A 135 -10.73 20.51 0.89
N GLU A 136 -9.42 20.68 0.68
CA GLU A 136 -8.83 20.69 -0.67
C GLU A 136 -8.43 19.30 -1.17
N VAL A 137 -7.79 18.48 -0.31
CA VAL A 137 -7.15 17.21 -0.74
C VAL A 137 -7.44 16.03 0.21
N PRO A 138 -8.72 15.75 0.55
CA PRO A 138 -9.07 14.76 1.56
C PRO A 138 -8.55 13.34 1.26
N LEU A 139 -8.36 12.99 -0.02
CA LEU A 139 -7.82 11.68 -0.38
C LEU A 139 -6.37 11.48 0.15
N VAL A 140 -5.56 12.54 0.22
CA VAL A 140 -4.21 12.48 0.77
C VAL A 140 -4.25 12.16 2.27
N LEU A 141 -5.21 12.71 3.02
CA LEU A 141 -5.41 12.34 4.44
C LEU A 141 -5.77 10.87 4.61
N SER A 142 -6.61 10.32 3.72
CA SER A 142 -6.89 8.88 3.69
C SER A 142 -5.62 8.05 3.41
N GLY A 143 -4.75 8.53 2.51
CA GLY A 143 -3.44 7.94 2.26
C GLY A 143 -2.51 8.02 3.47
N ALA A 144 -2.46 9.17 4.14
CA ALA A 144 -1.68 9.36 5.36
C ALA A 144 -2.14 8.42 6.47
N LEU A 145 -3.46 8.26 6.67
CA LEU A 145 -4.01 7.27 7.60
C LEU A 145 -3.52 5.86 7.29
N TYR A 146 -3.59 5.44 6.01
CA TYR A 146 -3.11 4.13 5.58
C TYR A 146 -1.63 3.91 5.94
N VAL A 147 -0.79 4.93 5.71
CA VAL A 147 0.64 4.90 6.02
C VAL A 147 0.86 4.83 7.53
N PHE A 148 0.25 5.72 8.31
CA PHE A 148 0.51 5.81 9.76
C PHE A 148 -0.08 4.65 10.55
N LEU A 149 -1.24 4.09 10.18
CA LEU A 149 -1.72 2.85 10.79
C LEU A 149 -0.71 1.70 10.60
N ARG A 150 -0.11 1.60 9.41
CA ARG A 150 0.92 0.60 9.14
C ARG A 150 2.21 0.85 9.94
N LEU A 151 2.69 2.09 10.02
CA LEU A 151 3.89 2.43 10.78
C LEU A 151 3.71 2.21 12.28
N LEU A 152 2.54 2.56 12.81
CA LEU A 152 2.18 2.35 14.21
C LEU A 152 2.30 0.87 14.61
N ALA A 153 1.98 -0.06 13.71
CA ALA A 153 2.14 -1.49 13.99
C ALA A 153 3.60 -1.88 14.29
N ASP A 154 4.59 -1.15 13.75
CA ASP A 154 6.01 -1.32 14.06
C ASP A 154 6.40 -0.49 15.30
N HIS A 155 6.01 0.78 15.37
CA HIS A 155 6.37 1.69 16.47
C HIS A 155 5.80 1.24 17.82
N CYS A 156 4.61 0.63 17.85
CA CYS A 156 4.02 0.06 19.06
C CYS A 156 4.68 -1.24 19.53
N ARG A 157 5.58 -1.85 18.74
CA ARG A 157 6.32 -3.05 19.14
C ARG A 157 7.67 -2.75 19.77
N VAL A 158 8.14 -1.50 19.67
CA VAL A 158 9.38 -1.04 20.28
C VAL A 158 9.06 -0.24 21.54
N MET A 159 9.64 -0.67 22.67
CA MET A 159 9.45 -0.03 23.97
C MET A 159 10.74 0.64 24.44
N ASN A 160 10.61 1.62 25.34
CA ASN A 160 11.72 2.27 26.05
C ASN A 160 12.64 3.16 25.19
N ILE A 161 12.12 3.77 24.13
CA ILE A 161 12.83 4.79 23.34
C ILE A 161 12.00 6.08 23.37
N PRO A 162 12.38 7.09 24.19
CA PRO A 162 11.56 8.28 24.41
C PRO A 162 11.18 9.06 23.14
N LYS A 163 12.10 9.15 22.16
CA LYS A 163 11.82 9.78 20.85
C LYS A 163 10.64 9.08 20.14
N ILE A 164 10.64 7.75 20.12
CA ILE A 164 9.58 6.95 19.50
C ILE A 164 8.26 7.07 20.27
N GLU A 165 8.30 7.19 21.60
CA GLU A 165 7.09 7.34 22.41
C GLU A 165 6.33 8.63 22.06
N SER A 166 7.05 9.75 21.90
CA SER A 166 6.44 11.02 21.50
C SER A 166 5.84 10.96 20.09
N LEU A 167 6.58 10.41 19.13
CA LEU A 167 6.12 10.21 17.77
C LEU A 167 4.87 9.32 17.72
N ARG A 168 4.91 8.17 18.41
CA ARG A 168 3.81 7.22 18.50
C ARG A 168 2.53 7.89 19.01
N GLN A 169 2.63 8.77 20.02
CA GLN A 169 1.45 9.47 20.52
C GLN A 169 0.84 10.44 19.50
N MET A 170 1.66 11.13 18.73
CA MET A 170 1.16 11.99 17.65
C MET A 170 0.50 11.17 16.53
N GLU A 171 1.10 10.05 16.14
CA GLU A 171 0.55 9.13 15.15
C GLU A 171 -0.79 8.53 15.61
N ILE A 172 -0.88 8.09 16.88
CA ILE A 172 -2.13 7.61 17.48
C ILE A 172 -3.18 8.72 17.43
N ALA A 173 -2.86 9.92 17.92
CA ALA A 173 -3.78 11.04 17.95
C ALA A 173 -4.30 11.39 16.54
N PHE A 174 -3.41 11.45 15.55
CA PHE A 174 -3.76 11.71 14.15
C PHE A 174 -4.69 10.63 13.58
N CYS A 175 -4.33 9.35 13.72
CA CYS A 175 -5.11 8.25 13.17
C CYS A 175 -6.50 8.15 13.83
N VAL A 176 -6.55 8.27 15.15
CA VAL A 176 -7.80 8.23 15.93
C VAL A 176 -8.70 9.40 15.53
N ARG A 177 -8.15 10.60 15.34
CA ARG A 177 -8.91 11.76 14.87
C ARG A 177 -9.58 11.50 13.52
N LEU A 178 -8.85 10.97 12.53
CA LEU A 178 -9.45 10.61 11.23
C LEU A 178 -10.54 9.55 11.37
N LEU A 179 -10.27 8.48 12.11
CA LEU A 179 -11.21 7.38 12.30
C LEU A 179 -12.48 7.81 13.04
N ARG A 180 -12.39 8.74 13.98
CA ARG A 180 -13.52 9.22 14.78
C ARG A 180 -14.28 10.37 14.14
N GLU A 181 -13.59 11.32 13.52
CA GLU A 181 -14.20 12.56 12.99
C GLU A 181 -14.56 12.45 11.51
N LYS A 182 -13.85 11.61 10.74
CA LYS A 182 -13.95 11.53 9.28
C LYS A 182 -13.95 10.08 8.78
N PHE A 183 -14.74 9.22 9.43
CA PHE A 183 -14.78 7.79 9.11
C PHE A 183 -15.21 7.49 7.65
N SER A 184 -16.11 8.29 7.07
CA SER A 184 -16.51 8.16 5.66
C SER A 184 -15.32 8.28 4.68
N LEU A 185 -14.33 9.10 5.02
CA LEU A 185 -13.08 9.21 4.26
C LEU A 185 -12.17 8.00 4.47
N CYS A 186 -12.18 7.42 5.67
CA CYS A 186 -11.43 6.21 6.00
C CYS A 186 -11.95 5.01 5.21
N LEU A 187 -13.27 4.90 5.00
CA LEU A 187 -13.90 3.84 4.20
C LEU A 187 -13.38 3.78 2.75
N ARG A 188 -12.83 4.86 2.20
CA ARG A 188 -12.21 4.87 0.86
C ARG A 188 -10.99 3.94 0.74
N ILE A 189 -10.36 3.60 1.87
CA ILE A 189 -9.28 2.61 1.91
C ILE A 189 -9.79 1.23 1.49
N GLY A 190 -11.03 0.87 1.86
CA GLY A 190 -11.57 -0.47 1.65
C GLY A 190 -11.04 -1.48 2.67
N ARG A 191 -11.10 -2.77 2.30
CA ARG A 191 -10.86 -3.91 3.20
C ARG A 191 -9.50 -3.87 3.91
N ASP A 192 -8.44 -3.34 3.30
CA ASP A 192 -7.14 -3.25 3.99
C ASP A 192 -7.15 -2.33 5.21
N LEU A 193 -8.15 -1.44 5.38
CA LEU A 193 -8.33 -0.68 6.62
C LEU A 193 -8.50 -1.62 7.81
N VAL A 194 -9.31 -2.66 7.65
CA VAL A 194 -9.54 -3.68 8.68
C VAL A 194 -8.22 -4.39 9.01
N ARG A 195 -7.45 -4.79 8.00
CA ARG A 195 -6.14 -5.43 8.19
C ARG A 195 -5.20 -4.59 9.03
N LEU A 196 -5.12 -3.29 8.75
CA LEU A 196 -4.24 -2.38 9.47
C LEU A 196 -4.71 -2.14 10.92
N LEU A 197 -6.02 -2.04 11.14
CA LEU A 197 -6.58 -1.88 12.49
C LEU A 197 -6.40 -3.14 13.36
N GLN A 198 -6.42 -4.33 12.76
CA GLN A 198 -6.17 -5.59 13.48
C GLN A 198 -4.80 -5.60 14.16
N ASP A 199 -3.76 -5.10 13.48
CA ASP A 199 -2.41 -5.01 14.05
C ASP A 199 -2.34 -4.07 15.27
N LEU A 200 -3.32 -3.17 15.44
CA LEU A 200 -3.35 -2.14 16.47
C LEU A 200 -4.34 -2.40 17.60
N VAL A 201 -5.08 -3.52 17.59
CA VAL A 201 -6.12 -3.83 18.61
C VAL A 201 -5.59 -3.87 20.05
N HIS A 202 -4.29 -4.09 20.22
CA HIS A 202 -3.63 -4.09 21.52
C HIS A 202 -3.54 -2.68 22.14
N VAL A 203 -3.53 -1.63 21.32
CA VAL A 203 -3.50 -0.21 21.74
C VAL A 203 -4.89 0.24 22.19
N PRO A 204 -5.05 0.90 23.35
CA PRO A 204 -6.36 1.20 23.95
C PRO A 204 -7.33 1.98 23.04
N GLU A 205 -6.85 3.00 22.35
CA GLU A 205 -7.62 3.88 21.48
C GLU A 205 -8.18 3.11 20.27
N PHE A 206 -7.35 2.29 19.64
CA PHE A 206 -7.77 1.44 18.52
C PHE A 206 -8.65 0.28 18.97
N ARG A 207 -8.45 -0.25 20.18
CA ARG A 207 -9.37 -1.24 20.78
C ARG A 207 -10.77 -0.64 20.96
N SER A 208 -10.87 0.61 21.36
CA SER A 208 -12.16 1.32 21.46
C SER A 208 -12.81 1.47 20.08
N ILE A 209 -12.04 1.85 19.05
CA ILE A 209 -12.54 1.92 17.67
C ILE A 209 -13.02 0.54 17.20
N TRP A 210 -12.28 -0.53 17.51
CA TRP A 210 -12.64 -1.89 17.14
C TRP A 210 -13.95 -2.35 17.77
N LYS A 211 -14.19 -2.00 19.04
CA LYS A 211 -15.47 -2.27 19.71
C LYS A 211 -16.63 -1.56 19.02
N ASP A 212 -16.45 -0.30 18.62
CA ASP A 212 -17.50 0.43 17.92
C ASP A 212 -17.73 -0.14 16.50
N LEU A 213 -16.68 -0.58 15.79
CA LEU A 213 -16.82 -1.21 14.47
C LEU A 213 -17.68 -2.48 14.51
N LEU A 214 -17.56 -3.27 15.59
CA LEU A 214 -18.26 -4.54 15.73
C LEU A 214 -19.64 -4.39 16.37
N TYR A 215 -19.80 -3.50 17.36
CA TYR A 215 -20.97 -3.48 18.23
C TYR A 215 -21.71 -2.14 18.27
N ASN A 216 -21.13 -1.06 17.75
CA ASN A 216 -21.75 0.28 17.78
C ASN A 216 -21.38 1.13 16.55
N PRO A 217 -21.69 0.68 15.32
CA PRO A 217 -21.24 1.33 14.09
C PRO A 217 -21.83 2.73 13.90
N SER A 218 -22.96 3.04 14.54
CA SER A 218 -23.56 4.39 14.56
C SER A 218 -22.65 5.45 15.21
N ALA A 219 -21.68 5.04 16.05
CA ALA A 219 -20.69 5.94 16.64
C ALA A 219 -19.85 6.69 15.59
N PHE A 220 -19.69 6.11 14.39
CA PHE A 220 -18.93 6.72 13.30
C PHE A 220 -19.72 7.76 12.51
N LYS A 221 -21.04 7.88 12.73
CA LYS A 221 -21.93 8.88 12.10
C LYS A 221 -21.83 8.88 10.57
N VAL A 222 -21.76 7.70 9.98
CA VAL A 222 -21.79 7.51 8.52
C VAL A 222 -23.11 6.88 8.12
N ASP A 223 -23.88 7.57 7.28
CA ASP A 223 -25.16 7.08 6.81
C ASP A 223 -25.00 5.77 6.04
N GLY A 224 -25.82 4.78 6.40
CA GLY A 224 -25.80 3.45 5.80
C GLY A 224 -24.63 2.55 6.23
N PHE A 225 -23.74 2.99 7.12
CA PHE A 225 -22.75 2.12 7.75
C PHE A 225 -23.35 1.40 8.95
N VAL A 226 -23.59 0.10 8.78
CA VAL A 226 -24.30 -0.76 9.74
C VAL A 226 -23.44 -1.92 10.19
N ASP A 227 -22.44 -2.35 9.40
CA ASP A 227 -21.62 -3.50 9.77
C ASP A 227 -20.24 -3.48 9.10
N ILE A 228 -19.24 -4.04 9.79
CA ILE A 228 -17.88 -4.17 9.28
C ILE A 228 -17.81 -4.98 7.97
N SER A 229 -18.76 -5.87 7.69
CA SER A 229 -18.85 -6.62 6.42
C SER A 229 -18.96 -5.72 5.19
N GLN A 230 -19.49 -4.51 5.33
CA GLN A 230 -19.53 -3.54 4.23
C GLN A 230 -18.12 -3.09 3.81
N ILE A 231 -17.18 -3.04 4.78
CA ILE A 231 -15.77 -2.74 4.51
C ILE A 231 -15.10 -3.94 3.82
N TYR A 232 -15.42 -5.17 4.24
CA TYR A 232 -14.90 -6.40 3.61
C TYR A 232 -15.20 -6.45 2.10
N GLY A 233 -16.43 -6.10 1.71
CA GLY A 233 -16.86 -6.05 0.31
C GLY A 233 -16.23 -4.91 -0.51
N THR A 234 -15.57 -3.94 0.12
CA THR A 234 -14.98 -2.79 -0.57
C THR A 234 -13.51 -3.05 -0.90
N ARG A 235 -13.17 -3.11 -2.20
CA ARG A 235 -11.78 -3.33 -2.63
C ARG A 235 -10.87 -2.17 -2.24
N THR A 236 -9.64 -2.49 -1.89
CA THR A 236 -8.58 -1.49 -1.68
C THR A 236 -8.02 -1.02 -3.02
N SER A 237 -7.94 0.30 -3.24
CA SER A 237 -7.31 0.85 -4.44
C SER A 237 -5.81 0.55 -4.49
N ARG A 238 -5.27 0.27 -5.69
CA ARG A 238 -3.83 0.05 -5.91
C ARG A 238 -2.94 1.19 -5.42
N TRP A 239 -3.49 2.40 -5.36
CA TRP A 239 -2.80 3.59 -4.88
C TRP A 239 -2.32 3.43 -3.43
N TYR A 240 -3.12 2.82 -2.55
CA TYR A 240 -2.73 2.62 -1.15
C TYR A 240 -1.54 1.67 -1.00
N PHE A 241 -1.46 0.60 -1.80
CA PHE A 241 -0.32 -0.32 -1.76
C PHE A 241 0.98 0.36 -2.21
N LEU A 242 0.90 1.28 -3.17
CA LEU A 242 2.07 2.08 -3.59
C LEU A 242 2.56 3.03 -2.50
N LEU A 243 1.68 3.50 -1.60
CA LEU A 243 2.08 4.37 -0.49
C LEU A 243 3.05 3.69 0.49
N ARG A 244 3.08 2.35 0.52
CA ARG A 244 3.94 1.57 1.41
C ARG A 244 5.19 1.01 0.73
N ILE A 245 5.38 1.33 -0.56
CA ILE A 245 6.52 0.90 -1.35
C ILE A 245 7.27 2.13 -1.83
N THR A 246 8.53 2.24 -1.42
CA THR A 246 9.38 3.36 -1.86
C THR A 246 9.56 3.31 -3.39
N PRO A 247 9.79 4.45 -4.05
CA PRO A 247 10.02 4.47 -5.50
C PRO A 247 11.16 3.53 -5.93
N GLU A 248 12.20 3.40 -5.10
CA GLU A 248 13.31 2.49 -5.38
C GLU A 248 12.91 1.02 -5.25
N MET A 249 12.20 0.64 -4.17
CA MET A 249 11.68 -0.72 -4.02
C MET A 249 10.77 -1.08 -5.19
N GLU A 250 9.86 -0.17 -5.58
CA GLU A 250 8.97 -0.37 -6.72
C GLU A 250 9.77 -0.63 -8.01
N SER A 251 10.76 0.21 -8.31
CA SER A 251 11.61 0.06 -9.49
C SER A 251 12.31 -1.29 -9.53
N GLN A 252 12.94 -1.70 -8.43
CA GLN A 252 13.66 -2.99 -8.36
C GLN A 252 12.72 -4.19 -8.42
N LEU A 253 11.56 -4.14 -7.75
CA LEU A 253 10.55 -5.20 -7.79
C LEU A 253 9.93 -5.32 -9.18
N ARG A 254 9.61 -4.20 -9.84
CA ARG A 254 9.09 -4.21 -11.21
C ARG A 254 10.14 -4.74 -12.18
N PHE A 255 11.40 -4.33 -12.05
CA PHE A 255 12.48 -4.87 -12.88
C PHE A 255 12.58 -6.39 -12.70
N LEU A 256 12.56 -6.88 -11.46
CA LEU A 256 12.56 -8.32 -11.17
C LEU A 256 11.39 -9.02 -11.88
N LEU A 257 10.17 -8.49 -11.77
CA LEU A 257 8.94 -9.12 -12.26
C LEU A 257 8.64 -8.89 -13.75
N THR A 258 9.44 -8.10 -14.47
CA THR A 258 9.21 -7.79 -15.90
C THR A 258 10.40 -8.07 -16.79
N CYS A 259 11.62 -8.10 -16.24
CA CYS A 259 12.86 -8.18 -17.02
C CYS A 259 13.76 -9.37 -16.66
N VAL A 260 13.59 -9.97 -15.47
CA VAL A 260 14.49 -11.03 -15.00
C VAL A 260 13.93 -12.41 -15.35
N LYS A 261 14.71 -13.19 -16.10
CA LYS A 261 14.38 -14.57 -16.44
C LYS A 261 14.36 -15.47 -15.21
N PHE A 262 13.39 -16.37 -15.16
CA PHE A 262 13.28 -17.41 -14.17
C PHE A 262 14.50 -18.34 -14.23
N GLY A 263 15.07 -18.64 -13.06
CA GLY A 263 16.38 -19.29 -12.90
C GLY A 263 17.55 -18.31 -12.71
N SER A 264 17.42 -17.04 -13.13
CA SER A 264 18.48 -16.03 -13.04
C SER A 264 18.28 -15.01 -11.90
N GLN A 265 17.24 -15.17 -11.09
CA GLN A 265 16.85 -14.19 -10.06
C GLN A 265 17.79 -14.07 -8.86
N LYS A 266 18.65 -15.07 -8.58
CA LYS A 266 19.37 -15.19 -7.30
C LYS A 266 20.15 -13.92 -6.92
N ARG A 267 20.87 -13.33 -7.87
CA ARG A 267 21.68 -12.13 -7.62
C ARG A 267 20.81 -10.92 -7.29
N TYR A 268 19.71 -10.73 -8.01
CA TYR A 268 18.75 -9.64 -7.79
C TYR A 268 18.05 -9.77 -6.43
N GLN A 269 17.66 -10.99 -6.05
CA GLN A 269 17.10 -11.28 -4.72
C GLN A 269 18.09 -10.93 -3.60
N VAL A 270 19.36 -11.32 -3.73
CA VAL A 270 20.40 -11.00 -2.75
C VAL A 270 20.63 -9.50 -2.64
N TRP A 271 20.66 -8.79 -3.77
CA TRP A 271 20.81 -7.33 -3.78
C TRP A 271 19.64 -6.62 -3.13
N PHE A 272 18.42 -7.02 -3.47
CA PHE A 272 17.21 -6.46 -2.88
C PHE A 272 17.17 -6.71 -1.36
N ALA A 273 17.40 -7.95 -0.94
CA ALA A 273 17.40 -8.30 0.48
C ALA A 273 18.49 -7.55 1.25
N ARG A 274 19.70 -7.46 0.72
CA ARG A 274 20.80 -6.72 1.36
C ARG A 274 20.45 -5.24 1.55
N LYS A 275 19.75 -4.64 0.59
CA LYS A 275 19.40 -3.22 0.65
C LYS A 275 18.21 -2.94 1.57
N PHE A 276 17.15 -3.75 1.47
CA PHE A 276 15.86 -3.43 2.08
C PHE A 276 15.46 -4.31 3.27
N LEU A 277 16.02 -5.53 3.39
CA LEU A 277 15.60 -6.55 4.35
C LEU A 277 16.72 -7.00 5.31
N ALA A 278 17.92 -6.42 5.21
CA ALA A 278 19.09 -6.89 5.97
C ALA A 278 18.98 -6.67 7.48
N VAL A 279 18.20 -5.67 7.90
CA VAL A 279 17.96 -5.34 9.31
C VAL A 279 16.71 -6.11 9.78
N PRO A 280 16.76 -6.86 10.90
CA PRO A 280 15.64 -7.68 11.37
C PRO A 280 14.32 -6.91 11.52
N GLU A 281 14.39 -5.66 11.95
CA GLU A 281 13.25 -4.76 12.13
C GLU A 281 12.56 -4.45 10.80
N ARG A 282 13.35 -4.22 9.73
CA ARG A 282 12.84 -3.90 8.39
C ARG A 282 12.16 -5.09 7.72
N THR A 283 12.26 -6.30 8.29
CA THR A 283 11.60 -7.47 7.71
C THR A 283 10.08 -7.34 7.69
N SER A 284 9.44 -6.49 8.50
CA SER A 284 7.98 -6.29 8.45
C SER A 284 7.50 -5.69 7.11
N VAL A 285 8.37 -5.02 6.34
CA VAL A 285 8.03 -4.46 5.02
C VAL A 285 7.66 -5.54 3.99
N VAL A 286 8.05 -6.80 4.22
CA VAL A 286 7.68 -7.93 3.33
C VAL A 286 6.17 -8.10 3.22
N ILE A 287 5.41 -7.72 4.26
CA ILE A 287 3.94 -7.75 4.26
C ILE A 287 3.41 -6.79 3.20
N ASP A 288 3.95 -5.56 3.17
CA ASP A 288 3.58 -4.53 2.22
C ASP A 288 4.03 -4.88 0.79
N ILE A 289 5.22 -5.49 0.64
CA ILE A 289 5.72 -5.99 -0.64
C ILE A 289 4.79 -7.07 -1.21
N VAL A 290 4.32 -8.01 -0.39
CA VAL A 290 3.38 -9.05 -0.85
C VAL A 290 2.04 -8.43 -1.28
N ARG A 291 1.49 -7.47 -0.52
CA ARG A 291 0.28 -6.75 -0.95
C ARG A 291 0.50 -6.03 -2.29
N PHE A 292 1.66 -5.39 -2.48
CA PHE A 292 2.02 -4.75 -3.75
C PHE A 292 2.10 -5.75 -4.91
N ILE A 293 2.79 -6.89 -4.74
CA ILE A 293 2.92 -7.92 -5.78
C ILE A 293 1.55 -8.49 -6.17
N CYS A 294 0.68 -8.75 -5.19
CA CYS A 294 -0.66 -9.27 -5.47
C CYS A 294 -1.56 -8.21 -6.14
N CYS A 295 -1.56 -6.97 -5.64
CA CYS A 295 -2.66 -6.03 -5.90
C CYS A 295 -2.28 -4.81 -6.75
N ALA A 296 -0.99 -4.51 -6.91
CA ALA A 296 -0.49 -3.34 -7.65
C ALA A 296 0.46 -3.71 -8.80
N HIS A 297 0.82 -4.99 -8.93
CA HIS A 297 1.60 -5.52 -10.04
C HIS A 297 0.86 -6.67 -10.73
N HIS A 298 0.20 -6.37 -11.85
CA HIS A 298 -0.48 -7.35 -12.71
C HIS A 298 0.27 -7.42 -14.04
N PRO A 299 1.08 -8.47 -14.28
CA PRO A 299 1.82 -8.63 -15.53
C PRO A 299 0.89 -8.74 -16.74
N SER A 300 1.36 -8.32 -17.92
CA SER A 300 0.65 -8.55 -19.18
C SER A 300 0.67 -10.03 -19.57
N ASN A 301 -0.24 -10.44 -20.45
CA ASN A 301 -0.26 -11.82 -20.97
C ASN A 301 1.06 -12.20 -21.67
N GLU A 302 1.76 -11.24 -22.27
CA GLU A 302 3.09 -11.46 -22.86
C GLU A 302 4.10 -11.88 -21.80
N ILE A 303 4.13 -11.17 -20.66
CA ILE A 303 5.01 -11.50 -19.54
C ILE A 303 4.61 -12.84 -18.91
N ILE A 304 3.31 -13.08 -18.72
CA ILE A 304 2.80 -14.34 -18.13
C ILE A 304 3.23 -15.56 -18.96
N ASN A 305 3.24 -15.43 -20.29
CA ASN A 305 3.63 -16.51 -21.21
C ASN A 305 5.14 -16.50 -21.58
N SER A 306 5.95 -15.72 -20.87
CA SER A 306 7.39 -15.61 -21.11
C SER A 306 8.22 -16.44 -20.12
N ASP A 307 9.55 -16.35 -20.21
CA ASP A 307 10.49 -16.94 -19.26
C ASP A 307 10.82 -16.03 -18.08
N ILE A 308 10.09 -14.93 -17.87
CA ILE A 308 10.27 -14.02 -16.74
C ILE A 308 9.84 -14.68 -15.42
N ILE A 309 10.53 -14.36 -14.32
CA ILE A 309 10.18 -14.89 -12.99
C ILE A 309 8.73 -14.57 -12.63
N PRO A 310 7.90 -15.58 -12.30
CA PRO A 310 6.51 -15.34 -11.95
C PRO A 310 6.36 -14.78 -10.54
N ARG A 311 5.25 -14.07 -10.31
CA ARG A 311 4.93 -13.42 -9.02
C ARG A 311 4.99 -14.39 -7.84
N TRP A 312 4.42 -15.59 -8.01
CA TRP A 312 4.41 -16.62 -6.96
C TRP A 312 5.82 -17.03 -6.52
N ALA A 313 6.81 -17.04 -7.43
CA ALA A 313 8.18 -17.42 -7.10
C ALA A 313 8.89 -16.34 -6.26
N VAL A 314 8.60 -15.05 -6.53
CA VAL A 314 9.09 -13.95 -5.69
C VAL A 314 8.47 -14.01 -4.30
N ILE A 315 7.15 -14.28 -4.20
CA ILE A 315 6.48 -14.45 -2.90
C ILE A 315 7.04 -15.66 -2.14
N GLY A 316 7.29 -16.79 -2.82
CA GLY A 316 7.92 -17.96 -2.20
C GLY A 316 9.31 -17.67 -1.65
N TRP A 317 10.12 -16.87 -2.36
CA TRP A 317 11.40 -16.39 -1.83
C TRP A 317 11.22 -15.51 -0.59
N LEU A 318 10.28 -14.56 -0.61
CA LEU A 318 10.01 -13.69 0.53
C LEU A 318 9.54 -14.50 1.76
N LEU A 319 8.65 -15.48 1.58
CA LEU A 319 8.19 -16.39 2.63
C LEU A 319 9.32 -17.18 3.29
N LYS A 320 10.35 -17.54 2.52
CA LYS A 320 11.53 -18.27 3.01
C LYS A 320 12.61 -17.36 3.58
N TYR A 321 12.42 -16.05 3.56
CA TYR A 321 13.36 -15.12 4.16
C TYR A 321 13.31 -15.21 5.69
N ASN A 322 14.45 -15.04 6.35
CA ASN A 322 14.52 -15.12 7.81
C ASN A 322 13.75 -13.93 8.43
N MET A 323 12.63 -14.22 9.09
CA MET A 323 11.77 -13.22 9.71
C MET A 323 11.14 -13.75 11.01
N LYS A 324 10.60 -12.85 11.84
CA LYS A 324 9.92 -13.22 13.08
C LYS A 324 8.59 -13.93 12.76
N HIS A 325 8.18 -14.90 13.57
CA HIS A 325 6.96 -15.70 13.33
C HIS A 325 5.69 -14.86 13.13
N TYR A 326 5.54 -13.73 13.84
CA TYR A 326 4.39 -12.86 13.63
C TYR A 326 4.41 -12.19 12.25
N VAL A 327 5.60 -11.86 11.72
CA VAL A 327 5.75 -11.26 10.38
C VAL A 327 5.34 -12.28 9.34
N GLU A 328 5.77 -13.52 9.52
CA GLU A 328 5.39 -14.65 8.67
C GLU A 328 3.87 -14.86 8.67
N ALA A 329 3.22 -14.86 9.83
CA ALA A 329 1.77 -14.96 9.95
C ALA A 329 1.04 -13.79 9.26
N ASN A 330 1.49 -12.55 9.47
CA ASN A 330 0.91 -11.37 8.82
C ASN A 330 1.15 -11.34 7.32
N LEU A 331 2.28 -11.89 6.83
CA LEU A 331 2.55 -12.04 5.40
C LEU A 331 1.60 -13.07 4.79
N LYS A 332 1.36 -14.21 5.45
CA LYS A 332 0.36 -15.21 5.00
C LYS A 332 -1.05 -14.60 4.97
N LEU A 333 -1.41 -13.79 5.98
CA LEU A 333 -2.65 -13.03 5.98
C LEU A 333 -2.72 -12.06 4.79
N ALA A 334 -1.65 -11.31 4.51
CA ALA A 334 -1.59 -10.40 3.37
C ALA A 334 -1.73 -11.11 2.01
N LEU A 335 -1.17 -12.32 1.89
CA LEU A 335 -1.27 -13.17 0.70
C LEU A 335 -2.71 -13.68 0.47
N PHE A 336 -3.40 -14.06 1.55
CA PHE A 336 -4.79 -14.56 1.48
C PHE A 336 -5.85 -13.47 1.67
N TYR A 337 -5.48 -12.20 1.90
CA TYR A 337 -6.46 -11.19 2.34
C TYR A 337 -7.60 -10.98 1.33
N ASP A 338 -7.28 -10.98 0.03
CA ASP A 338 -8.29 -10.89 -1.03
C ASP A 338 -9.05 -12.19 -1.30
N TRP A 339 -8.59 -13.32 -0.76
CA TRP A 339 -9.32 -14.59 -0.81
C TRP A 339 -10.49 -14.60 0.17
N ILE A 340 -10.27 -14.12 1.39
CA ILE A 340 -11.23 -14.18 2.50
C ILE A 340 -12.56 -13.51 2.11
N PHE A 341 -12.50 -12.47 1.29
CA PHE A 341 -13.67 -11.67 0.88
C PHE A 341 -13.83 -11.58 -0.64
N PHE A 342 -13.34 -12.58 -1.37
CA PHE A 342 -13.33 -12.56 -2.82
C PHE A 342 -14.76 -12.53 -3.39
N ASP A 343 -15.04 -11.53 -4.21
CA ASP A 343 -16.24 -11.45 -5.04
C ASP A 343 -15.82 -11.17 -6.49
N GLU A 344 -16.07 -12.14 -7.38
CA GLU A 344 -15.71 -12.05 -8.79
C GLU A 344 -16.30 -10.81 -9.51
N LYS A 345 -17.40 -10.24 -9.01
CA LYS A 345 -18.02 -9.05 -9.61
C LYS A 345 -17.14 -7.81 -9.46
N VAL A 346 -16.33 -7.74 -8.41
CA VAL A 346 -15.56 -6.53 -8.05
C VAL A 346 -14.05 -6.79 -7.96
N ASP A 347 -13.65 -8.02 -7.67
CA ASP A 347 -12.26 -8.40 -7.44
C ASP A 347 -11.61 -8.97 -8.69
N ASN A 348 -10.29 -8.75 -8.79
CA ASN A 348 -9.48 -9.24 -9.89
C ASN A 348 -8.84 -10.58 -9.51
N ILE A 349 -8.94 -11.58 -10.40
CA ILE A 349 -8.28 -12.88 -10.23
C ILE A 349 -6.76 -12.75 -10.00
N MET A 350 -6.14 -11.72 -10.56
CA MET A 350 -4.72 -11.42 -10.39
C MET A 350 -4.33 -11.14 -8.93
N ASN A 351 -5.28 -10.77 -8.06
CA ASN A 351 -5.02 -10.55 -6.63
C ASN A 351 -4.90 -11.87 -5.85
N ILE A 352 -5.54 -12.94 -6.34
CA ILE A 352 -5.65 -14.22 -5.63
C ILE A 352 -4.78 -15.33 -6.25
N GLU A 353 -4.45 -15.25 -7.55
CA GLU A 353 -3.63 -16.27 -8.22
C GLU A 353 -2.27 -16.56 -7.56
N PRO A 354 -1.53 -15.60 -6.97
CA PRO A 354 -0.16 -15.90 -6.58
C PRO A 354 -0.08 -16.93 -5.45
N ALA A 355 -1.10 -16.97 -4.58
CA ALA A 355 -1.16 -17.91 -3.46
C ALA A 355 -1.35 -19.35 -3.96
N VAL A 356 -2.29 -19.60 -4.89
CA VAL A 356 -2.54 -20.95 -5.39
C VAL A 356 -1.39 -21.46 -6.26
N LEU A 357 -0.83 -20.59 -7.10
CA LEU A 357 0.32 -20.95 -7.94
C LEU A 357 1.54 -21.26 -7.09
N LEU A 358 1.77 -20.51 -6.00
CA LEU A 358 2.84 -20.81 -5.05
C LEU A 358 2.64 -22.19 -4.42
N MET A 359 1.42 -22.52 -3.96
CA MET A 359 1.12 -23.83 -3.37
C MET A 359 1.32 -24.98 -4.37
N VAL A 360 0.86 -24.83 -5.62
CA VAL A 360 0.96 -25.87 -6.65
C VAL A 360 2.41 -26.05 -7.10
N HIS A 361 3.12 -24.98 -7.43
CA HIS A 361 4.50 -25.04 -7.94
C HIS A 361 5.54 -25.36 -6.86
N SER A 362 5.17 -25.30 -5.58
CA SER A 362 6.04 -25.76 -4.49
C SER A 362 6.07 -27.28 -4.36
N ILE A 363 5.12 -28.02 -4.95
CA ILE A 363 5.11 -29.48 -4.91
C ILE A 363 6.04 -30.06 -6.00
N PRO A 364 6.87 -31.08 -5.69
CA PRO A 364 7.12 -31.66 -4.36
C PRO A 364 8.28 -31.00 -3.60
N ARG A 365 9.08 -30.15 -4.27
CA ARG A 365 10.41 -29.71 -3.78
C ARG A 365 10.38 -28.83 -2.53
N TYR A 366 9.33 -28.05 -2.34
CA TYR A 366 9.14 -27.08 -1.25
C TYR A 366 7.80 -27.30 -0.56
N ILE A 367 7.43 -28.57 -0.35
CA ILE A 367 6.11 -28.95 0.18
C ILE A 367 5.75 -28.30 1.50
N ASP A 368 6.74 -27.92 2.31
CA ASP A 368 6.52 -27.24 3.58
C ASP A 368 5.85 -25.87 3.40
N ILE A 369 6.09 -25.19 2.26
CA ILE A 369 5.36 -23.97 1.88
C ILE A 369 3.88 -24.30 1.68
N THR A 370 3.57 -25.32 0.86
CA THR A 370 2.18 -25.71 0.57
C THR A 370 1.45 -26.15 1.83
N HIS A 371 2.10 -26.93 2.68
CA HIS A 371 1.58 -27.35 3.98
C HIS A 371 1.23 -26.14 4.85
N SER A 372 2.17 -25.21 5.01
CA SER A 372 1.97 -24.05 5.88
C SER A 372 0.90 -23.08 5.36
N LEU A 373 0.80 -22.91 4.04
CA LEU A 373 -0.23 -22.07 3.43
C LEU A 373 -1.63 -22.68 3.52
N LEU A 374 -1.77 -23.99 3.31
CA LEU A 374 -3.05 -24.69 3.49
C LEU A 374 -3.50 -24.64 4.95
N GLU A 375 -2.60 -24.93 5.88
CA GLU A 375 -2.87 -24.81 7.32
C GLU A 375 -3.36 -23.40 7.68
N PHE A 376 -2.66 -22.37 7.21
CA PHE A 376 -3.04 -20.99 7.47
C PHE A 376 -4.39 -20.62 6.84
N LEU A 377 -4.66 -21.03 5.60
CA LEU A 377 -5.95 -20.81 4.93
C LEU A 377 -7.11 -21.42 5.73
N PHE A 378 -6.91 -22.61 6.29
CA PHE A 378 -7.91 -23.26 7.13
C PHE A 378 -8.08 -22.59 8.49
N ILE A 379 -7.02 -22.06 9.09
CA ILE A 379 -7.12 -21.22 10.29
C ILE A 379 -7.97 -19.98 10.01
N LEU A 380 -7.76 -19.31 8.87
CA LEU A 380 -8.56 -18.15 8.45
C LEU A 380 -10.03 -18.52 8.26
N LEU A 381 -10.29 -19.61 7.54
CA LEU A 381 -11.64 -20.11 7.29
C LEU A 381 -12.43 -20.34 8.59
N ASP A 382 -11.76 -20.86 9.62
CA ASP A 382 -12.41 -21.22 10.87
C ASP A 382 -12.50 -20.05 11.87
N ASN A 383 -11.53 -19.13 11.86
CA ASN A 383 -11.30 -18.22 12.99
C ASN A 383 -11.17 -16.74 12.62
N TYR A 384 -11.17 -16.34 11.33
CA TYR A 384 -10.94 -14.93 10.99
C TYR A 384 -12.04 -14.00 11.52
N ASP A 385 -13.30 -14.32 11.24
CA ASP A 385 -14.48 -13.63 11.76
C ASP A 385 -15.58 -14.66 12.01
N VAL A 386 -15.70 -15.12 13.25
CA VAL A 386 -16.59 -16.22 13.63
C VAL A 386 -18.07 -15.84 13.46
N GLU A 387 -18.41 -14.59 13.75
CA GLU A 387 -19.78 -14.07 13.59
C GLU A 387 -20.19 -14.01 12.11
N ARG A 388 -19.22 -13.73 11.22
CA ARG A 388 -19.43 -13.59 9.77
C ARG A 388 -18.77 -14.72 8.98
N LYS A 389 -18.69 -15.92 9.58
CA LYS A 389 -18.00 -17.10 9.00
C LYS A 389 -18.51 -17.45 7.60
N GLU A 390 -19.80 -17.23 7.33
CA GLU A 390 -20.38 -17.46 6.00
C GLU A 390 -19.75 -16.58 4.91
N ILE A 391 -19.42 -15.32 5.21
CA ILE A 391 -18.78 -14.40 4.28
C ILE A 391 -17.37 -14.92 3.94
N VAL A 392 -16.61 -15.30 4.97
CA VAL A 392 -15.26 -15.86 4.84
C VAL A 392 -15.27 -17.15 4.01
N SER A 393 -16.16 -18.07 4.35
CA SER A 393 -16.31 -19.35 3.64
C SER A 393 -16.70 -19.16 2.18
N ARG A 394 -17.64 -18.24 1.92
CA ARG A 394 -18.06 -17.89 0.56
C ARG A 394 -16.92 -17.27 -0.24
N GLY A 395 -16.16 -16.34 0.33
CA GLY A 395 -15.01 -15.72 -0.32
C GLY A 395 -13.97 -16.75 -0.75
N ILE A 396 -13.51 -17.58 0.20
CA ILE A 396 -12.50 -18.61 -0.07
C ILE A 396 -12.99 -19.62 -1.11
N SER A 397 -14.23 -20.08 -1.00
CA SER A 397 -14.82 -21.03 -1.96
C SER A 397 -14.92 -20.40 -3.35
N THR A 398 -15.43 -19.17 -3.44
CA THR A 398 -15.55 -18.43 -4.71
C THR A 398 -14.19 -18.21 -5.36
N ALA A 399 -13.16 -17.88 -4.57
CA ALA A 399 -11.78 -17.74 -5.04
C ALA A 399 -11.27 -19.05 -5.65
N LEU A 400 -11.36 -20.17 -4.94
CA LEU A 400 -10.93 -21.49 -5.43
C LEU A 400 -11.63 -21.87 -6.73
N HIS A 401 -12.97 -21.74 -6.78
CA HIS A 401 -13.74 -22.06 -7.99
C HIS A 401 -13.38 -21.16 -9.16
N THR A 402 -13.18 -19.86 -8.92
CA THR A 402 -12.82 -18.91 -9.98
C THR A 402 -11.44 -19.21 -10.54
N LEU A 403 -10.48 -19.57 -9.69
CA LEU A 403 -9.11 -19.95 -10.10
C LEU A 403 -9.10 -21.20 -10.99
N ILE A 404 -9.90 -22.21 -10.66
CA ILE A 404 -10.05 -23.42 -11.49
C ILE A 404 -10.79 -23.09 -12.80
N ARG A 405 -11.94 -22.42 -12.70
CA ARG A 405 -12.79 -22.13 -13.88
C ARG A 405 -12.09 -21.25 -14.90
N LYS A 406 -11.28 -20.27 -14.46
CA LYS A 406 -10.49 -19.40 -15.34
C LYS A 406 -9.16 -20.03 -15.78
N GLY A 407 -8.87 -21.27 -15.37
CA GLY A 407 -7.70 -22.01 -15.82
C GLY A 407 -6.36 -21.54 -15.26
N VAL A 408 -6.36 -20.78 -14.15
CA VAL A 408 -5.11 -20.43 -13.44
C VAL A 408 -4.42 -21.69 -12.95
N VAL A 409 -5.21 -22.65 -12.47
CA VAL A 409 -4.79 -24.03 -12.21
C VAL A 409 -5.77 -24.96 -12.91
N GLN A 410 -5.25 -25.97 -13.62
CA GLN A 410 -6.10 -26.92 -14.36
C GLN A 410 -6.97 -27.75 -13.41
N SER A 411 -6.38 -28.22 -12.31
CA SER A 411 -7.08 -28.86 -11.20
C SER A 411 -6.26 -28.70 -9.92
N LEU A 412 -6.89 -29.00 -8.78
CA LEU A 412 -6.18 -29.11 -7.50
C LEU A 412 -5.66 -30.52 -7.24
N ASP A 413 -5.63 -31.40 -8.25
CA ASP A 413 -5.18 -32.78 -8.12
C ASP A 413 -3.70 -32.87 -7.71
N VAL A 414 -2.90 -31.91 -8.16
CA VAL A 414 -1.50 -31.79 -7.71
C VAL A 414 -1.41 -31.67 -6.18
N ILE A 415 -2.41 -31.08 -5.53
CA ILE A 415 -2.50 -30.96 -4.07
C ILE A 415 -3.21 -32.19 -3.47
N THR A 416 -4.38 -32.57 -3.99
CA THR A 416 -5.19 -33.65 -3.40
C THR A 416 -4.58 -35.04 -3.61
N SER A 417 -3.83 -35.27 -4.68
CA SER A 417 -3.13 -36.53 -4.96
C SER A 417 -1.71 -36.59 -4.40
N CYS A 418 -1.20 -35.52 -3.76
CA CYS A 418 0.16 -35.51 -3.22
C CYS A 418 0.27 -36.32 -1.92
N ASP A 419 0.89 -37.49 -1.95
CA ASP A 419 1.02 -38.39 -0.78
C ASP A 419 1.79 -37.80 0.40
N MET A 420 2.63 -36.81 0.12
CA MET A 420 3.43 -36.11 1.12
C MET A 420 2.62 -35.04 1.90
N LEU A 421 1.37 -34.75 1.49
CA LEU A 421 0.45 -33.87 2.22
C LEU A 421 -0.51 -34.67 3.12
N SER A 422 -0.77 -34.12 4.30
CA SER A 422 -1.68 -34.73 5.27
C SER A 422 -3.08 -34.97 4.68
N PRO A 423 -3.71 -36.15 4.89
CA PRO A 423 -5.06 -36.46 4.42
C PRO A 423 -6.12 -35.44 4.84
N ILE A 424 -5.96 -34.84 6.03
CA ILE A 424 -6.91 -33.84 6.54
C ILE A 424 -7.04 -32.62 5.62
N PHE A 425 -5.93 -32.16 5.02
CA PHE A 425 -5.97 -31.01 4.12
C PHE A 425 -6.67 -31.34 2.81
N LYS A 426 -6.48 -32.56 2.31
CA LYS A 426 -7.13 -33.07 1.10
C LYS A 426 -8.64 -33.17 1.31
N GLU A 427 -9.06 -33.74 2.45
CA GLU A 427 -10.47 -33.85 2.80
C GLU A 427 -11.13 -32.47 2.95
N ARG A 428 -10.49 -31.55 3.68
CA ARG A 428 -11.01 -30.19 3.88
C ARG A 428 -11.11 -29.40 2.57
N LEU A 429 -10.11 -29.53 1.68
CA LEU A 429 -10.15 -28.90 0.37
C LEU A 429 -11.27 -29.50 -0.50
N GLY A 430 -11.45 -30.83 -0.45
CA GLY A 430 -12.56 -31.53 -1.12
C GLY A 430 -13.92 -31.01 -0.67
N LYS A 431 -14.13 -30.82 0.64
CA LYS A 431 -15.38 -30.27 1.20
C LYS A 431 -15.67 -28.85 0.69
N LEU A 432 -14.67 -27.97 0.68
CA LEU A 432 -14.82 -26.60 0.15
C LEU A 432 -15.28 -26.59 -1.31
N LEU A 433 -14.74 -27.50 -2.13
CA LEU A 433 -15.11 -27.61 -3.54
C LEU A 433 -16.52 -28.20 -3.76
N SER A 434 -16.96 -29.11 -2.89
CA SER A 434 -18.30 -29.71 -2.98
C SER A 434 -19.40 -28.77 -2.50
N ASP A 435 -19.16 -28.03 -1.41
CA ASP A 435 -20.18 -27.18 -0.76
C ASP A 435 -20.66 -26.05 -1.69
N TRP A 436 -19.77 -25.50 -2.50
CA TRP A 436 -20.12 -24.47 -3.49
C TRP A 436 -21.02 -25.00 -4.60
N GLN A 437 -20.76 -26.21 -5.12
CA GLN A 437 -21.60 -26.82 -6.15
C GLN A 437 -23.06 -26.95 -5.70
N PHE A 438 -23.29 -27.11 -4.40
CA PHE A 438 -24.62 -27.18 -3.80
C PHE A 438 -25.26 -25.81 -3.60
N GLN A 439 -24.50 -24.80 -3.11
CA GLN A 439 -25.02 -23.45 -2.87
C GLN A 439 -25.41 -22.73 -4.16
N HIS A 440 -24.62 -22.84 -5.23
CA HIS A 440 -24.90 -22.15 -6.49
C HIS A 440 -26.08 -22.79 -7.25
N ARG A 441 -26.28 -24.12 -7.12
CA ARG A 441 -27.50 -24.78 -7.63
C ARG A 441 -28.78 -24.22 -6.98
N LYS A 442 -28.75 -23.83 -5.71
CA LYS A 442 -29.89 -23.20 -5.03
C LYS A 442 -30.15 -21.78 -5.51
N GLU A 443 -29.11 -20.97 -5.73
CA GLU A 443 -29.25 -19.59 -6.25
C GLU A 443 -29.79 -19.55 -7.70
N PHE A 444 -29.42 -20.51 -8.54
CA PHE A 444 -29.99 -20.67 -9.89
C PHE A 444 -31.44 -21.19 -9.89
N GLN A 445 -31.87 -21.89 -8.83
CA GLN A 445 -33.25 -22.36 -8.68
C GLN A 445 -34.18 -21.26 -8.13
N THR A 446 -33.69 -20.38 -7.25
CA THR A 446 -34.49 -19.26 -6.71
C THR A 446 -34.65 -18.09 -7.67
N THR A 447 -33.75 -17.94 -8.65
CA THR A 447 -33.84 -16.91 -9.71
C THR A 447 -34.73 -17.33 -10.89
N ASN A 448 -35.13 -18.60 -10.98
CA ASN A 448 -35.96 -19.16 -12.05
C ASN A 448 -37.37 -19.56 -11.58
N ILE A 449 -38.00 -18.74 -10.74
CA ILE A 449 -39.45 -18.83 -10.50
C ILE A 449 -40.14 -17.93 -11.54
N PRO A 450 -40.96 -18.46 -12.47
CA PRO A 450 -41.70 -17.64 -13.41
C PRO A 450 -42.64 -16.70 -12.65
N ARG A 451 -42.56 -15.39 -12.92
CA ARG A 451 -43.63 -14.45 -12.58
C ARG A 451 -44.79 -14.66 -13.54
N ASP A 452 -45.57 -15.71 -13.32
CA ASP A 452 -46.87 -15.84 -13.96
C ASP A 452 -47.90 -15.03 -13.18
N GLY A 453 -48.53 -14.09 -13.87
CA GLY A 453 -49.82 -13.53 -13.47
C GLY A 453 -49.88 -12.03 -13.19
N ILE A 454 -49.54 -11.17 -14.18
CA ILE A 454 -50.24 -9.89 -14.35
C ILE A 454 -50.54 -9.67 -15.84
N GLN A 455 -51.80 -9.33 -16.10
CA GLN A 455 -52.49 -9.32 -17.39
C GLN A 455 -51.91 -8.38 -18.46
N SER A 456 -52.15 -8.82 -19.68
CA SER A 456 -51.91 -8.24 -21.00
C SER A 456 -52.59 -6.89 -21.31
N PHE A 457 -51.79 -6.01 -21.93
CA PHE A 457 -52.08 -5.09 -23.04
C PHE A 457 -53.19 -4.02 -22.93
N SER A 458 -52.81 -2.75 -23.07
CA SER A 458 -53.06 -2.03 -24.33
C SER A 458 -52.09 -0.87 -24.54
N SER A 459 -51.68 -0.74 -25.79
CA SER A 459 -50.75 0.20 -26.39
C SER A 459 -51.44 1.49 -26.82
N SER A 460 -50.77 2.63 -26.67
CA SER A 460 -50.90 3.75 -27.60
C SER A 460 -49.55 4.46 -27.71
N LEU A 461 -48.89 4.22 -28.86
CA LEU A 461 -47.88 5.12 -29.41
C LEU A 461 -48.63 6.31 -30.00
N GLU A 462 -48.24 7.53 -29.64
CA GLU A 462 -48.28 8.65 -30.57
C GLU A 462 -46.97 9.43 -30.53
N SER A 463 -46.55 9.78 -31.73
CA SER A 463 -45.26 10.29 -32.16
C SER A 463 -45.09 11.79 -31.94
N GLN A 464 -43.82 12.19 -31.86
CA GLN A 464 -43.27 13.53 -32.01
C GLN A 464 -43.96 14.39 -33.09
N THR A 465 -44.14 15.70 -32.84
CA THR A 465 -43.52 16.80 -33.63
C THR A 465 -43.92 18.21 -33.13
N SER A 466 -42.95 19.13 -33.24
CA SER A 466 -43.03 20.61 -33.35
C SER A 466 -43.63 21.45 -32.22
N ALA A 467 -42.76 22.09 -31.42
CA ALA A 467 -42.41 23.52 -31.49
C ALA A 467 -41.34 23.85 -30.43
#